data_AF-A0A2E2BW35-F1
#
_entry.id   AF-A0A2E2BW35-F1
#
_cell.length_a   1.000
_cell.length_b   1.000
_cell.length_c   1.000
_cell.angle_alpha   90.00
_cell.angle_beta   90.00
_cell.angle_gamma   90.00
#
_symmetry.space_group_name_H-M   'P 1'
#
loop_
_entity.id
_entity.type
_entity.pdbx_description
1 polymer ?
#
loop_
_entity_poly.entity_id
_entity_poly.type
_entity_poly.pdbx_seq_one_letter_code
_entity_poly.pdbx_strand_id
1 'polypeptide(L)'
;MDSLNEACSYWETLHYLFPALLGWKNPGAGLAWWYKQDQSVDDSPLLRIVSELWNNEGQLDYYAAWVWTHGSGIFLPANSRAEDYAKKSLFNSLEWWRAFLYRPEAEWYNPFYGGTNPLHLGHSDSFGFDETLSDRSELYYDVTKRSAVLIANNLGSWRRDLAGVKEKLPDLGERSWYVNVFDRQYGFLGLFRQSRGTRLWFQGKHNVHIKGNLGRS
;
A
#
# COMPACT_ATOMS: atom_id res chain seq x y z
N MET A 1 -10.51 -19.56 -0.91
CA MET A 1 -9.23 -19.26 -1.60
C MET A 1 -8.51 -20.59 -1.61
N ASP A 2 -8.68 -21.31 -2.70
CA ASP A 2 -8.60 -22.78 -2.66
C ASP A 2 -7.25 -23.26 -3.20
N SER A 3 -6.44 -22.35 -3.73
CA SER A 3 -5.05 -22.61 -4.12
C SER A 3 -4.08 -21.56 -3.57
N LEU A 4 -2.82 -21.96 -3.42
CA LEU A 4 -1.71 -21.07 -3.03
C LEU A 4 -1.56 -19.89 -4.01
N ASN A 5 -1.73 -20.12 -5.31
CA ASN A 5 -1.61 -19.07 -6.32
C ASN A 5 -2.71 -18.00 -6.19
N GLU A 6 -3.95 -18.40 -5.88
CA GLU A 6 -5.03 -17.47 -5.60
C GLU A 6 -4.73 -16.64 -4.36
N ALA A 7 -4.24 -17.28 -3.29
CA ALA A 7 -3.87 -16.59 -2.07
C ALA A 7 -2.75 -15.57 -2.30
N CYS A 8 -1.67 -15.96 -2.98
CA CYS A 8 -0.60 -15.03 -3.34
C CYS A 8 -1.17 -13.85 -4.14
N SER A 9 -2.00 -14.10 -5.16
CA SER A 9 -2.58 -13.03 -5.98
C SER A 9 -3.48 -12.09 -5.16
N TYR A 10 -4.31 -12.65 -4.27
CA TYR A 10 -5.22 -11.91 -3.41
C TYR A 10 -4.48 -11.01 -2.41
N TRP A 11 -3.47 -11.55 -1.72
CA TRP A 11 -2.70 -10.83 -0.72
C TRP A 11 -1.69 -9.86 -1.34
N GLU A 12 -1.12 -10.18 -2.50
CA GLU A 12 -0.24 -9.27 -3.24
C GLU A 12 -1.00 -8.07 -3.78
N THR A 13 -2.26 -8.25 -4.19
CA THR A 13 -3.14 -7.14 -4.59
C THR A 13 -3.39 -6.17 -3.44
N LEU A 14 -3.66 -6.70 -2.24
CA LEU A 14 -3.74 -5.88 -1.02
C LEU A 14 -2.42 -5.18 -0.74
N HIS A 15 -1.30 -5.92 -0.82
CA HIS A 15 0.03 -5.37 -0.58
C HIS A 15 0.29 -4.19 -1.50
N TYR A 16 0.11 -4.36 -2.82
CA TYR A 16 0.26 -3.35 -3.87
C TYR A 16 -0.51 -2.05 -3.61
N LEU A 17 -1.75 -2.14 -3.12
CA LEU A 17 -2.59 -0.97 -2.87
C LEU A 17 -1.91 0.02 -1.91
N PHE A 18 -1.19 -0.47 -0.89
CA PHE A 18 -0.56 0.40 0.10
C PHE A 18 0.62 1.23 -0.44
N PRO A 19 1.72 0.66 -0.98
CA PRO A 19 2.85 1.43 -1.49
C PRO A 19 2.56 2.04 -2.87
N ALA A 20 1.79 1.40 -3.75
CA ALA A 20 1.58 1.90 -5.10
C ALA A 20 0.47 2.95 -5.20
N LEU A 21 -0.62 2.80 -4.45
CA LEU A 21 -1.78 3.69 -4.55
C LEU A 21 -1.86 4.68 -3.39
N LEU A 22 -1.74 4.22 -2.15
CA LEU A 22 -1.70 5.12 -0.98
C LEU A 22 -0.33 5.79 -0.79
N GLY A 23 0.70 5.32 -1.49
CA GLY A 23 2.06 5.83 -1.36
C GLY A 23 2.64 5.59 0.04
N TRP A 24 2.22 4.54 0.73
CA TRP A 24 2.74 4.20 2.06
C TRP A 24 4.06 3.45 1.95
N LYS A 25 5.17 4.10 2.29
CA LYS A 25 6.49 3.43 2.37
C LYS A 25 6.53 2.42 3.51
N ASN A 26 5.76 2.63 4.56
CA ASN A 26 5.59 1.72 5.68
C ASN A 26 4.09 1.40 5.85
N PRO A 27 3.59 0.36 5.14
CA PRO A 27 2.20 -0.06 5.28
C PRO A 27 1.82 -0.43 6.73
N GLY A 28 2.75 -1.00 7.51
CA GLY A 28 2.52 -1.35 8.90
C GLY A 28 2.22 -0.14 9.79
N ALA A 29 2.95 0.97 9.62
CA ALA A 29 2.66 2.22 10.32
C ALA A 29 1.29 2.81 9.93
N GLY A 30 0.95 2.75 8.64
CA GLY A 30 -0.34 3.20 8.11
C GLY A 30 -1.50 2.38 8.69
N LEU A 31 -1.38 1.05 8.70
CA LEU A 31 -2.37 0.16 9.30
C LEU A 31 -2.45 0.36 10.82
N ALA A 32 -1.33 0.48 11.52
CA ALA A 32 -1.35 0.70 12.97
C ALA A 32 -2.08 2.00 13.35
N TRP A 33 -1.91 3.07 12.55
CA TRP A 33 -2.72 4.28 12.70
C TRP A 33 -4.20 4.02 12.42
N TRP A 34 -4.52 3.34 11.32
CA TRP A 34 -5.90 3.11 10.90
C TRP A 34 -6.68 2.25 11.93
N TYR A 35 -6.06 1.20 12.46
CA TYR A 35 -6.62 0.38 13.54
C TYR A 35 -6.81 1.17 14.84
N LYS A 36 -5.93 2.14 15.15
CA LYS A 36 -6.12 3.06 16.30
C LYS A 36 -7.27 4.05 16.11
N GLN A 37 -7.86 4.12 14.93
CA GLN A 37 -9.00 4.98 14.60
C GLN A 37 -10.25 4.13 14.30
N ASP A 38 -10.31 2.92 14.89
CA ASP A 38 -11.41 1.96 14.69
C ASP A 38 -11.69 1.68 13.21
N GLN A 39 -10.64 1.75 12.38
CA GLN A 39 -10.68 1.53 10.94
C GLN A 39 -11.68 2.43 10.18
N SER A 40 -11.91 3.66 10.64
CA SER A 40 -12.75 4.62 9.90
C SER A 40 -12.27 4.87 8.46
N VAL A 41 -13.20 4.89 7.49
CA VAL A 41 -12.93 4.96 6.03
C VAL A 41 -13.43 6.24 5.36
N ASP A 42 -14.01 7.17 6.12
CA ASP A 42 -14.72 8.35 5.58
C ASP A 42 -13.83 9.22 4.68
N ASP A 43 -12.51 9.19 4.93
CA ASP A 43 -11.52 10.01 4.25
C ASP A 43 -10.77 9.32 3.11
N SER A 44 -11.03 8.05 2.82
CA SER A 44 -10.27 7.29 1.82
C SER A 44 -11.09 6.21 1.10
N PRO A 45 -11.43 6.42 -0.19
CA PRO A 45 -12.02 5.38 -1.02
C PRO A 45 -11.18 4.10 -1.11
N LEU A 46 -9.85 4.22 -1.08
CA LEU A 46 -8.96 3.06 -1.09
C LEU A 46 -9.05 2.25 0.21
N LEU A 47 -9.12 2.90 1.37
CA LEU A 47 -9.31 2.18 2.64
C LEU A 47 -10.71 1.58 2.75
N ARG A 48 -11.71 2.20 2.12
CA ARG A 48 -13.04 1.60 1.97
C ARG A 48 -12.98 0.30 1.18
N ILE A 49 -12.32 0.30 0.01
CA ILE A 49 -12.09 -0.91 -0.79
C ILE A 49 -11.35 -1.97 0.05
N VAL A 50 -10.31 -1.57 0.80
CA VAL A 50 -9.59 -2.49 1.69
C VAL A 50 -10.54 -3.12 2.71
N SER A 51 -11.41 -2.32 3.34
CA SER A 51 -12.38 -2.81 4.32
C SER A 51 -13.41 -3.77 3.70
N GLU A 52 -13.98 -3.39 2.56
CA GLU A 52 -15.03 -4.15 1.86
C GLU A 52 -14.52 -5.50 1.35
N LEU A 53 -13.30 -5.54 0.81
CA LEU A 53 -12.76 -6.75 0.17
C LEU A 53 -11.94 -7.62 1.12
N TRP A 54 -11.20 -7.03 2.07
CA TRP A 54 -10.28 -7.79 2.93
C TRP A 54 -10.68 -7.80 4.41
N ASN A 55 -11.61 -6.98 4.87
CA ASN A 55 -11.97 -6.92 6.30
C ASN A 55 -13.36 -7.45 6.62
N ASN A 56 -14.13 -7.92 5.63
CA ASN A 56 -15.52 -8.35 5.83
C ASN A 56 -15.65 -9.49 6.86
N GLU A 57 -14.69 -10.42 6.90
CA GLU A 57 -14.64 -11.53 7.88
C GLU A 57 -13.36 -11.48 8.73
N GLY A 58 -12.74 -10.29 8.84
CA GLY A 58 -11.53 -10.08 9.63
C GLY A 58 -10.25 -10.65 9.00
N GLN A 59 -10.24 -10.97 7.70
CA GLN A 59 -9.05 -11.51 7.03
C GLN A 59 -7.88 -10.50 7.04
N LEU A 60 -8.19 -9.19 6.98
CA LEU A 60 -7.21 -8.10 7.02
C LEU A 60 -6.32 -8.18 8.25
N ASP A 61 -6.82 -8.71 9.38
CA ASP A 61 -6.05 -8.87 10.61
C ASP A 61 -4.82 -9.76 10.41
N TYR A 62 -4.87 -10.77 9.54
CA TYR A 62 -3.72 -11.62 9.24
C TYR A 62 -2.63 -10.84 8.50
N TYR A 63 -3.03 -10.01 7.52
CA TYR A 63 -2.09 -9.12 6.85
C TYR A 63 -1.54 -8.05 7.80
N ALA A 64 -2.38 -7.47 8.65
CA ALA A 64 -1.97 -6.49 9.65
C ALA A 64 -0.96 -7.08 10.62
N ALA A 65 -1.24 -8.26 11.18
CA ALA A 65 -0.33 -8.99 12.07
C ALA A 65 1.01 -9.27 11.38
N TRP A 66 0.99 -9.74 10.12
CA TRP A 66 2.20 -9.99 9.35
C TRP A 66 3.03 -8.73 9.16
N VAL A 67 2.42 -7.64 8.68
CA VAL A 67 3.17 -6.42 8.39
C VAL A 67 3.63 -5.70 9.66
N TRP A 68 2.94 -5.83 10.79
CA TRP A 68 3.41 -5.29 12.08
C TRP A 68 4.56 -6.07 12.69
N THR A 69 4.84 -7.27 12.17
CA THR A 69 5.89 -8.16 12.63
C THR A 69 6.88 -8.45 11.51
N HIS A 70 6.80 -9.63 10.90
CA HIS A 70 7.75 -10.14 9.93
C HIS A 70 7.87 -9.27 8.68
N GLY A 71 6.76 -8.74 8.17
CA GLY A 71 6.77 -7.82 7.02
C GLY A 71 7.50 -6.49 7.30
N SER A 72 7.73 -6.16 8.57
CA SER A 72 8.57 -5.03 9.00
C SER A 72 9.96 -5.44 9.50
N GLY A 73 10.38 -6.69 9.25
CA GLY A 73 11.66 -7.22 9.72
C GLY A 73 11.72 -7.49 11.23
N ILE A 74 10.59 -7.48 11.94
CA ILE A 74 10.50 -7.80 13.36
C ILE A 74 10.23 -9.30 13.50
N PHE A 75 11.27 -10.05 13.86
CA PHE A 75 11.18 -11.49 14.05
C PHE A 75 10.84 -11.84 15.50
N LEU A 76 9.75 -12.59 15.67
CA LEU A 76 9.30 -13.11 16.95
C LEU A 76 9.40 -14.64 16.95
N PRO A 77 9.92 -15.28 18.03
CA PRO A 77 9.87 -16.73 18.17
C PRO A 77 8.45 -17.29 18.04
N ALA A 78 8.30 -18.48 17.48
CA ALA A 78 6.99 -19.13 17.26
C ALA A 78 6.14 -19.29 18.53
N ASN A 79 6.77 -19.38 19.71
CA ASN A 79 6.11 -19.51 21.02
C ASN A 79 5.93 -18.17 21.74
N SER A 80 6.09 -17.04 21.05
CA SER A 80 5.91 -15.69 21.61
C SER A 80 4.46 -15.48 22.06
N ARG A 81 4.29 -14.81 23.21
CA ARG A 81 2.97 -14.50 23.76
C ARG A 81 2.46 -13.14 23.28
N ALA A 82 1.18 -12.86 23.47
CA ALA A 82 0.58 -11.59 23.09
C ALA A 82 1.32 -10.38 23.68
N GLU A 83 1.90 -10.50 24.89
CA GLU A 83 2.74 -9.48 25.51
C GLU A 83 4.02 -9.20 24.71
N ASP A 84 4.64 -10.22 24.13
CA ASP A 84 5.83 -10.07 23.30
C ASP A 84 5.49 -9.33 21.99
N TYR A 85 4.38 -9.72 21.36
CA TYR A 85 3.88 -9.08 20.14
C TYR A 85 3.53 -7.60 20.39
N ALA A 86 2.77 -7.30 21.43
CA ALA A 86 2.38 -5.94 21.76
C ALA A 86 3.59 -5.04 22.12
N LYS A 87 4.65 -5.63 22.69
CA LYS A 87 5.87 -4.88 23.03
C LYS A 87 6.78 -4.62 21.83
N LYS A 88 6.87 -5.57 20.89
CA LYS A 88 7.88 -5.53 19.82
C LYS A 88 7.33 -5.14 18.44
N SER A 89 6.06 -5.42 18.16
CA SER A 89 5.44 -5.12 16.87
C SER A 89 5.17 -3.62 16.68
N LEU A 90 4.84 -3.21 15.45
CA LEU A 90 4.41 -1.85 15.16
C LEU A 90 3.06 -1.48 15.78
N PHE A 91 2.28 -2.48 16.24
CA PHE A 91 0.96 -2.28 16.84
C PHE A 91 0.94 -2.74 18.28
N ASN A 92 0.96 -1.78 19.19
CA ASN A 92 1.20 -2.03 20.61
C ASN A 92 -0.05 -2.35 21.45
N SER A 93 -1.11 -2.88 20.82
CA SER A 93 -2.35 -3.26 21.52
C SER A 93 -2.27 -4.70 22.03
N LEU A 94 -2.09 -4.87 23.34
CA LEU A 94 -2.12 -6.19 23.98
C LEU A 94 -3.47 -6.89 23.80
N GLU A 95 -4.57 -6.13 23.91
CA GLU A 95 -5.92 -6.67 23.75
C GLU A 95 -6.13 -7.25 22.35
N TRP A 96 -5.72 -6.51 21.33
CA TRP A 96 -5.83 -6.97 19.95
C TRP A 96 -4.98 -8.21 19.70
N TRP A 97 -3.72 -8.23 20.16
CA TRP A 97 -2.86 -9.40 19.98
C TRP A 97 -3.37 -10.64 20.73
N ARG A 98 -3.94 -10.46 21.92
CA ARG A 98 -4.64 -11.56 22.61
C ARG A 98 -5.79 -12.05 21.76
N ALA A 99 -6.70 -11.16 21.37
CA ALA A 99 -7.87 -11.53 20.57
C ALA A 99 -7.49 -12.22 19.25
N PHE A 100 -6.44 -11.77 18.57
CA PHE A 100 -5.95 -12.36 17.33
C PHE A 100 -5.33 -13.75 17.54
N LEU A 101 -4.43 -13.92 18.51
CA LEU A 101 -3.74 -15.19 18.77
C LEU A 101 -4.65 -16.28 19.36
N TYR A 102 -5.77 -15.91 19.99
CA TYR A 102 -6.77 -16.87 20.47
C TYR A 102 -7.73 -17.37 19.37
N ARG A 103 -7.67 -16.80 18.16
CA ARG A 103 -8.49 -17.29 17.05
C ARG A 103 -8.02 -18.67 16.62
N PRO A 104 -8.94 -19.55 16.19
CA PRO A 104 -8.55 -20.73 15.42
C PRO A 104 -7.70 -20.31 14.22
N GLU A 105 -6.66 -21.08 13.92
CA GLU A 105 -5.90 -20.87 12.69
C GLU A 105 -6.83 -20.98 11.49
N ALA A 106 -6.69 -20.06 10.54
CA ALA A 106 -7.49 -20.07 9.34
C ALA A 106 -7.15 -21.29 8.48
N GLU A 107 -8.17 -21.96 7.94
CA GLU A 107 -7.98 -23.10 7.02
C GLU A 107 -7.48 -22.67 5.62
N TRP A 108 -7.41 -21.36 5.37
CA TRP A 108 -6.94 -20.78 4.12
C TRP A 108 -5.54 -20.17 4.25
N TYR A 109 -4.82 -20.13 3.12
CA TYR A 109 -3.47 -19.57 3.04
C TYR A 109 -3.44 -18.08 3.39
N ASN A 110 -2.70 -17.74 4.44
CA ASN A 110 -2.65 -16.40 5.01
C ASN A 110 -1.22 -15.89 5.17
N PRO A 111 -1.00 -14.57 5.23
CA PRO A 111 0.35 -14.01 5.29
C PRO A 111 1.04 -14.15 6.66
N PHE A 112 0.32 -14.52 7.73
CA PHE A 112 0.88 -14.53 9.09
C PHE A 112 1.48 -15.88 9.51
N TYR A 113 0.78 -16.98 9.22
CA TYR A 113 1.21 -18.33 9.60
C TYR A 113 2.03 -19.02 8.49
N GLY A 114 2.95 -19.92 8.87
CA GLY A 114 3.77 -20.68 7.92
C GLY A 114 5.18 -20.14 7.65
N GLY A 115 5.66 -19.17 8.44
CA GLY A 115 7.02 -18.64 8.35
C GLY A 115 7.06 -17.11 8.42
N THR A 116 8.13 -16.51 7.91
CA THR A 116 8.34 -15.05 7.96
C THR A 116 7.70 -14.32 6.78
N ASN A 117 7.63 -14.97 5.62
CA ASN A 117 6.91 -14.48 4.44
C ASN A 117 6.29 -15.66 3.67
N PRO A 118 5.26 -16.32 4.24
CA PRO A 118 4.72 -17.58 3.73
C PRO A 118 4.14 -17.48 2.32
N LEU A 119 3.69 -16.29 1.92
CA LEU A 119 3.13 -16.02 0.60
C LEU A 119 4.10 -15.26 -0.32
N HIS A 120 5.36 -15.08 0.11
CA HIS A 120 6.39 -14.34 -0.63
C HIS A 120 5.92 -12.95 -1.11
N LEU A 121 5.18 -12.24 -0.25
CA LEU A 121 4.67 -10.91 -0.58
C LEU A 121 5.81 -9.91 -0.80
N GLY A 122 5.58 -8.93 -1.69
CA GLY A 122 6.52 -7.85 -1.99
C GLY A 122 6.95 -7.79 -3.45
N HIS A 123 6.50 -8.71 -4.30
CA HIS A 123 6.74 -8.64 -5.75
C HIS A 123 6.16 -7.36 -6.38
N SER A 124 5.08 -6.83 -5.80
CA SER A 124 4.41 -5.62 -6.23
C SER A 124 5.13 -4.33 -5.86
N ASP A 125 6.16 -4.39 -4.99
CA ASP A 125 6.97 -3.22 -4.66
C ASP A 125 7.69 -2.68 -5.89
N SER A 126 8.22 -3.58 -6.73
CA SER A 126 8.87 -3.25 -8.01
C SER A 126 7.92 -3.22 -9.20
N PHE A 127 6.71 -3.77 -9.09
CA PHE A 127 5.73 -3.74 -10.18
C PHE A 127 5.42 -2.29 -10.59
N GLY A 128 5.36 -2.03 -11.90
CA GLY A 128 5.18 -0.69 -12.43
C GLY A 128 6.51 0.08 -12.63
N PHE A 129 7.66 -0.55 -12.35
CA PHE A 129 8.99 0.03 -12.60
C PHE A 129 9.84 -0.70 -13.64
N ASP A 130 9.26 -1.65 -14.39
CA ASP A 130 9.96 -2.47 -15.38
C ASP A 130 10.68 -1.60 -16.41
N GLU A 131 11.93 -1.91 -16.75
CA GLU A 131 12.66 -1.24 -17.83
C GLU A 131 11.98 -1.44 -19.18
N THR A 132 11.98 -0.40 -20.02
CA THR A 132 11.37 -0.45 -21.35
C THR A 132 12.39 -0.05 -22.39
N LEU A 133 12.49 -0.81 -23.48
CA LEU A 133 13.38 -0.53 -24.62
C LEU A 133 13.11 0.82 -25.30
N SER A 134 11.88 1.34 -25.19
CA SER A 134 11.53 2.71 -25.61
C SER A 134 10.45 3.29 -24.70
N ASP A 135 10.70 4.45 -24.09
CA ASP A 135 9.67 5.22 -23.41
C ASP A 135 8.77 5.90 -24.46
N ARG A 136 7.51 5.45 -24.53
CA ARG A 136 6.47 6.03 -25.39
C ARG A 136 5.35 6.66 -24.57
N SER A 137 5.64 6.98 -23.31
CA SER A 137 4.70 7.69 -22.45
C SER A 137 4.46 9.11 -22.98
N GLU A 138 3.21 9.54 -22.93
CA GLU A 138 2.82 10.89 -23.34
C GLU A 138 2.36 11.67 -22.10
N LEU A 139 2.79 12.92 -21.98
CA LEU A 139 2.43 13.80 -20.88
C LEU A 139 1.82 15.09 -21.44
N TYR A 140 0.58 15.35 -21.05
CA TYR A 140 -0.14 16.58 -21.35
C TYR A 140 -0.44 17.32 -20.06
N TYR A 141 -0.34 18.66 -20.04
CA TYR A 141 -0.61 19.42 -18.83
C TYR A 141 -1.25 20.78 -19.10
N ASP A 142 -2.00 21.25 -18.10
CA ASP A 142 -2.62 22.56 -18.04
C ASP A 142 -2.20 23.23 -16.73
N VAL A 143 -1.31 24.22 -16.84
CA VAL A 143 -0.75 24.97 -15.71
C VAL A 143 -1.83 25.73 -14.96
N THR A 144 -2.83 26.27 -15.66
CA THR A 144 -3.90 27.06 -15.05
C THR A 144 -4.77 26.20 -14.14
N LYS A 145 -5.04 24.96 -14.56
CA LYS A 145 -5.80 23.97 -13.78
C LYS A 145 -4.94 23.19 -12.80
N ARG A 146 -3.60 23.23 -12.95
CA ARG A 146 -2.64 22.40 -12.20
C ARG A 146 -2.91 20.91 -12.39
N SER A 147 -3.34 20.55 -13.59
CA SER A 147 -3.72 19.17 -13.96
C SER A 147 -2.85 18.66 -15.09
N ALA A 148 -2.44 17.40 -15.00
CA ALA A 148 -1.76 16.70 -16.07
C ALA A 148 -2.43 15.35 -16.37
N VAL A 149 -2.16 14.82 -17.55
CA VAL A 149 -2.55 13.49 -18.00
C VAL A 149 -1.28 12.79 -18.46
N LEU A 150 -0.95 11.68 -17.79
CA LEU A 150 0.09 10.75 -18.20
C LEU A 150 -0.56 9.56 -18.87
N ILE A 151 -0.18 9.27 -20.11
CA ILE A 151 -0.55 8.05 -20.83
C ILE A 151 0.70 7.16 -20.86
N ALA A 152 0.76 6.21 -19.93
CA ALA A 152 1.82 5.21 -19.85
C ALA A 152 1.68 4.19 -20.98
N ASN A 153 2.81 3.70 -21.47
CA ASN A 153 2.82 2.76 -22.60
C ASN A 153 2.41 1.34 -22.18
N ASN A 154 2.73 0.93 -20.95
CA ASN A 154 2.42 -0.39 -20.42
C ASN A 154 2.28 -0.36 -18.88
N LEU A 155 1.52 -1.32 -18.37
CA LEU A 155 1.27 -1.47 -16.93
C LEU A 155 2.52 -1.88 -16.15
N GLY A 156 3.51 -2.48 -16.79
CA GLY A 156 4.79 -2.82 -16.16
C GLY A 156 5.64 -1.61 -15.81
N SER A 157 5.43 -0.44 -16.45
CA SER A 157 6.28 0.74 -16.27
C SER A 157 5.58 2.02 -15.80
N TRP A 158 4.26 2.00 -15.57
CA TRP A 158 3.49 3.22 -15.32
C TRP A 158 3.96 4.01 -14.07
N ARG A 159 4.45 3.33 -13.02
CA ARG A 159 4.94 4.01 -11.79
C ARG A 159 6.28 4.67 -12.02
N ARG A 160 7.16 4.06 -12.81
CA ARG A 160 8.42 4.69 -13.25
C ARG A 160 8.11 5.93 -14.08
N ASP A 161 7.21 5.80 -15.05
CA ASP A 161 6.84 6.91 -15.94
C ASP A 161 6.23 8.06 -15.11
N LEU A 162 5.37 7.74 -14.13
CA LEU A 162 4.82 8.71 -13.16
C LEU A 162 5.91 9.33 -12.26
N ALA A 163 6.88 8.54 -11.79
CA ALA A 163 7.97 9.06 -10.99
C ALA A 163 8.75 10.16 -11.73
N GLY A 164 8.97 9.97 -13.04
CA GLY A 164 9.63 10.92 -13.94
C GLY A 164 8.78 12.10 -14.40
N VAL A 165 7.51 12.19 -14.01
CA VAL A 165 6.62 13.29 -14.42
C VAL A 165 7.05 14.61 -13.78
N LYS A 166 7.60 14.61 -12.54
CA LYS A 166 7.95 15.87 -11.86
C LYS A 166 8.97 16.66 -12.67
N GLU A 167 9.96 15.99 -13.23
CA GLU A 167 11.07 16.58 -13.97
C GLU A 167 10.58 17.21 -15.28
N LYS A 168 9.43 16.77 -15.80
CA LYS A 168 8.81 17.25 -17.04
C LYS A 168 7.78 18.35 -16.81
N LEU A 169 7.32 18.57 -15.58
CA LEU A 169 6.28 19.56 -15.26
C LEU A 169 6.88 20.89 -14.78
N PRO A 170 6.29 22.04 -15.16
CA PRO A 170 6.66 23.33 -14.60
C PRO A 170 6.49 23.39 -13.08
N ASP A 171 7.32 24.20 -12.42
CA ASP A 171 7.19 24.49 -11.00
C ASP A 171 5.93 25.33 -10.72
N LEU A 172 5.17 24.95 -9.71
CA LEU A 172 3.95 25.63 -9.24
C LEU A 172 4.14 26.28 -7.86
N GLY A 173 5.37 26.29 -7.33
CA GLY A 173 5.69 26.77 -6.00
C GLY A 173 4.99 25.94 -4.92
N GLU A 174 4.10 26.58 -4.15
CA GLU A 174 3.45 25.94 -3.00
C GLU A 174 2.33 24.95 -3.36
N ARG A 175 2.06 24.73 -4.64
CA ARG A 175 0.91 23.94 -5.13
C ARG A 175 1.39 22.64 -5.76
N SER A 176 0.60 21.58 -5.59
CA SER A 176 0.86 20.28 -6.22
C SER A 176 0.09 20.12 -7.54
N TRP A 177 0.70 19.41 -8.48
CA TRP A 177 0.03 18.86 -9.65
C TRP A 177 -0.94 17.74 -9.29
N TYR A 178 -2.02 17.64 -10.07
CA TYR A 178 -2.95 16.52 -10.09
C TYR A 178 -2.77 15.78 -11.41
N VAL A 179 -2.29 14.54 -11.37
CA VAL A 179 -1.93 13.76 -12.56
C VAL A 179 -2.88 12.60 -12.73
N ASN A 180 -3.72 12.65 -13.75
CA ASN A 180 -4.48 11.47 -14.18
C ASN A 180 -3.53 10.52 -14.90
N VAL A 181 -3.51 9.26 -14.51
CA VAL A 181 -2.66 8.24 -15.13
C VAL A 181 -3.54 7.26 -15.88
N PHE A 182 -3.18 7.01 -17.13
CA PHE A 182 -3.79 6.00 -18.00
C PHE A 182 -2.71 5.04 -18.47
N ASP A 183 -3.05 3.76 -18.52
CA ASP A 183 -2.36 2.79 -19.35
C ASP A 183 -3.06 2.70 -20.71
N ARG A 184 -2.29 2.59 -21.81
CA ARG A 184 -2.86 2.51 -23.17
C ARG A 184 -3.78 1.32 -23.39
N GLN A 185 -3.54 0.20 -22.71
CA GLN A 185 -4.29 -1.04 -22.88
C GLN A 185 -5.42 -1.19 -21.85
N TYR A 186 -5.14 -0.85 -20.59
CA TYR A 186 -6.05 -1.10 -19.46
C TYR A 186 -6.82 0.14 -19.01
N GLY A 187 -6.50 1.32 -19.54
CA GLY A 187 -7.25 2.55 -19.29
C GLY A 187 -6.84 3.25 -18.00
N PHE A 188 -7.81 3.85 -17.30
CA PHE A 188 -7.54 4.76 -16.18
C PHE A 188 -7.02 4.00 -14.94
N LEU A 189 -5.84 4.40 -14.46
CA LEU A 189 -5.21 3.84 -13.26
C LEU A 189 -5.45 4.67 -12.00
N GLY A 190 -5.76 5.96 -12.16
CA GLY A 190 -6.15 6.83 -11.05
C GLY A 190 -5.63 8.26 -11.14
N LEU A 191 -6.04 9.06 -10.16
CA LEU A 191 -5.61 10.44 -9.98
C LEU A 191 -4.56 10.52 -8.89
N PHE A 192 -3.35 10.89 -9.27
CA PHE A 192 -2.20 10.94 -8.38
C PHE A 192 -1.76 12.36 -8.08
N ARG A 193 -1.16 12.53 -6.91
CA ARG A 193 -0.48 13.75 -6.47
C ARG A 193 0.85 13.35 -5.86
N GLN A 194 1.88 14.15 -6.08
CA GLN A 194 3.14 13.97 -5.38
C GLN A 194 3.11 14.73 -4.06
N SER A 195 3.43 14.04 -2.96
CA SER A 195 3.66 14.69 -1.69
C SER A 195 4.98 15.46 -1.73
N ARG A 196 4.98 16.68 -1.19
CA ARG A 196 6.22 17.48 -1.10
C ARG A 196 7.16 16.95 -0.02
N GLY A 197 6.61 16.50 1.10
CA GLY A 197 7.39 15.99 2.23
C GLY A 197 8.00 14.61 1.96
N THR A 198 7.21 13.66 1.46
CA THR A 198 7.69 12.28 1.24
C THR A 198 8.26 12.05 -0.16
N ARG A 199 7.98 12.96 -1.11
CA ARG A 199 8.32 12.84 -2.54
C ARG A 199 7.63 11.67 -3.26
N LEU A 200 6.75 10.94 -2.57
CA LEU A 200 6.00 9.82 -3.11
C LEU A 200 4.72 10.29 -3.80
N TRP A 201 4.32 9.54 -4.82
CA TRP A 201 3.03 9.69 -5.49
C TRP A 201 1.96 8.88 -4.75
N PHE A 202 0.76 9.46 -4.61
CA PHE A 202 -0.35 8.81 -3.93
C PHE A 202 -1.70 9.26 -4.51
N GLN A 203 -2.73 8.45 -4.31
CA GLN A 203 -4.12 8.76 -4.55
C GLN A 203 -4.84 9.14 -3.24
N GLY A 204 -5.87 9.98 -3.34
CA GLY A 204 -6.70 10.37 -2.20
C GLY A 204 -6.14 11.55 -1.40
N LYS A 205 -6.48 11.62 -0.12
CA LYS A 205 -6.14 12.74 0.76
C LYS A 205 -4.72 12.61 1.33
N HIS A 206 -4.01 13.74 1.40
CA HIS A 206 -2.63 13.79 1.93
C HIS A 206 -2.54 13.38 3.41
N ASN A 207 -3.58 13.67 4.20
CA ASN A 207 -3.66 13.28 5.61
C ASN A 207 -3.68 11.75 5.82
N VAL A 208 -4.16 10.98 4.85
CA VAL A 208 -4.13 9.51 4.86
C VAL A 208 -2.78 9.01 4.36
N HIS A 209 -2.29 9.56 3.25
CA HIS A 209 -0.96 9.25 2.72
C HIS A 209 0.15 9.38 3.77
N ILE A 210 0.13 10.45 4.57
CA ILE A 210 1.22 10.67 5.52
C ILE A 210 1.30 9.57 6.58
N LYS A 211 0.19 8.88 6.89
CA LYS A 211 0.12 7.92 8.01
C LYS A 211 1.02 6.71 7.83
N GLY A 212 1.15 6.19 6.60
CA GLY A 212 2.13 5.16 6.28
C GLY A 212 3.55 5.68 6.01
N ASN A 213 3.80 6.96 6.28
CA ASN A 213 5.09 7.62 6.08
C ASN A 213 5.58 8.37 7.34
N LEU A 214 4.82 8.31 8.44
CA LEU A 214 5.23 8.83 9.75
C LEU A 214 6.15 7.80 10.41
N GLY A 215 7.46 7.85 10.14
CA GLY A 215 8.43 6.92 10.73
C GLY A 215 9.88 7.20 10.32
N ARG A 216 10.63 7.79 11.27
CA ARG A 216 12.06 8.17 11.33
C ARG A 216 12.81 8.38 10.00
N SER A 217 13.00 9.65 9.66
CA SER A 217 14.25 10.13 9.05
C SER A 217 15.46 9.73 9.90
#